data_AF-W7T2E0-F1
#
_entry.id   AF-W7T2E0-F1
#
_cell.length_a   1.000
_cell.length_b   1.000
_cell.length_c   1.000
_cell.angle_alpha   90.00
_cell.angle_beta   90.00
_cell.angle_gamma   90.00
#
_symmetry.space_group_name_H-M   'P 1'
#
loop_
_entity.id
_entity.type
_entity.pdbx_description
1 polymer ?
#
loop_
_entity_poly.entity_id
_entity_poly.type
_entity_poly.pdbx_seq_one_letter_code
_entity_poly.pdbx_strand_id
1 'polypeptide(L)'
;MTEDVGADVRYREITAWLGDAMHHMQEQNAERGQLVERQLDYAMAETMAMLTRADESMTKIDGLWRKAMAELFHETWMKEMRPIPPPDATGPARPLEFYEAEVEATCAALIEAIKKKGILGR
;
A
#
# COMPACT_ATOMS: atom_id res chain seq x y z
N MET A 1 -62.28 29.04 -19.83
CA MET A 1 -61.77 30.41 -19.97
C MET A 1 -60.42 30.41 -19.29
N THR A 2 -59.35 30.32 -20.07
CA THR A 2 -57.98 30.42 -19.57
C THR A 2 -57.76 31.88 -19.18
N GLU A 3 -57.67 32.15 -17.88
CA GLU A 3 -57.27 33.47 -17.38
C GLU A 3 -55.91 33.81 -17.98
N ASP A 4 -55.84 34.96 -18.66
CA ASP A 4 -54.62 35.51 -19.23
C ASP A 4 -53.78 36.04 -18.06
N VAL A 5 -53.01 35.14 -17.45
CA VAL A 5 -52.07 35.48 -16.37
C VAL A 5 -51.08 36.48 -16.95
N GLY A 6 -51.08 37.69 -16.40
CA GLY A 6 -50.19 38.78 -16.81
C GLY A 6 -48.74 38.31 -16.90
N ALA A 7 -48.04 38.79 -17.93
CA ALA A 7 -46.66 38.40 -18.20
C ALA A 7 -45.72 38.67 -17.00
N ASP A 8 -46.06 39.64 -16.15
CA ASP A 8 -45.37 39.98 -14.91
C ASP A 8 -45.52 38.91 -13.81
N VAL A 9 -46.71 38.33 -13.67
CA VAL A 9 -46.99 37.23 -12.73
C VAL A 9 -46.26 35.97 -13.17
N ARG A 10 -46.33 35.63 -14.46
CA ARG A 10 -45.59 34.49 -15.04
C ARG A 10 -44.08 34.65 -14.90
N TYR A 11 -43.56 35.84 -15.14
CA TYR A 11 -42.14 36.11 -14.97
C TYR A 11 -41.71 35.90 -13.52
N ARG A 12 -42.50 36.38 -12.56
CA ARG A 12 -42.23 36.21 -11.12
C ARG A 12 -42.24 34.73 -10.71
N GLU A 13 -43.20 33.96 -11.18
CA GLU A 13 -43.27 32.50 -10.94
C GLU A 13 -42.04 31.78 -11.48
N ILE A 14 -41.65 32.07 -12.73
CA ILE A 14 -40.46 31.46 -13.35
C ILE A 14 -39.19 31.80 -12.56
N THR A 15 -39.03 33.06 -12.15
CA THR A 15 -37.85 33.47 -11.37
C THR A 15 -37.82 32.84 -9.97
N ALA A 16 -38.97 32.61 -9.36
CA ALA A 16 -39.06 31.91 -8.07
C ALA A 16 -38.63 30.45 -8.22
N TRP A 17 -39.15 29.74 -9.22
CA TRP A 17 -38.74 28.35 -9.50
C TRP A 17 -37.25 28.23 -9.83
N LEU A 18 -36.69 29.21 -10.54
CA LEU A 18 -35.26 29.23 -10.83
C LEU A 18 -34.43 29.41 -9.55
N GLY A 19 -34.90 30.25 -8.62
CA GLY A 19 -34.27 30.43 -7.31
C GLY A 19 -34.30 29.15 -6.48
N ASP A 20 -35.45 28.50 -6.40
CA ASP A 20 -35.62 27.23 -5.68
C ASP A 20 -34.74 26.12 -6.26
N ALA A 21 -34.67 26.03 -7.60
CA ALA A 21 -33.82 25.08 -8.28
C ALA A 21 -32.32 25.33 -8.01
N MET A 22 -31.89 26.59 -7.98
CA MET A 22 -30.50 26.93 -7.63
C MET A 22 -30.19 26.60 -6.17
N HIS A 23 -31.12 26.84 -5.25
CA HIS A 23 -30.94 26.53 -3.83
C HIS A 23 -30.76 25.02 -3.64
N HIS A 24 -31.63 24.20 -4.24
CA HIS A 24 -31.49 22.75 -4.21
C HIS A 24 -30.20 22.24 -4.85
N MET A 25 -29.75 22.84 -5.96
CA MET A 25 -28.45 22.49 -6.55
C MET A 25 -27.28 22.82 -5.63
N GLN A 26 -27.33 23.94 -4.90
CA GLN A 26 -26.29 24.31 -3.93
C GLN A 26 -26.25 23.36 -2.74
N GLU A 27 -27.40 22.97 -2.21
CA GLU A 27 -27.50 21.97 -1.13
C GLU A 27 -26.92 20.62 -1.57
N GLN A 28 -27.33 20.12 -2.75
CA GLN A 28 -26.79 18.86 -3.29
C GLN A 28 -25.28 18.94 -3.56
N ASN A 29 -24.79 20.07 -4.04
CA ASN A 29 -23.35 20.24 -4.25
C ASN A 29 -22.59 20.31 -2.93
N ALA A 30 -23.14 20.91 -1.88
CA ALA A 30 -22.53 20.92 -0.55
C ALA A 30 -22.45 19.51 0.04
N GLU A 31 -23.52 18.72 -0.06
CA GLU A 31 -23.55 17.32 0.38
C GLU A 31 -22.54 16.45 -0.39
N ARG A 32 -22.47 16.61 -1.71
CA ARG A 32 -21.51 15.91 -2.57
C ARG A 32 -20.07 16.33 -2.26
N GLY A 33 -19.83 17.61 -1.99
CA GLY A 33 -18.53 18.12 -1.56
C GLY A 33 -18.05 17.46 -0.27
N GLN A 34 -18.91 17.39 0.75
CA GLN A 34 -18.60 16.73 2.02
C GLN A 34 -18.40 15.21 1.88
N LEU A 35 -19.07 14.57 0.92
CA LEU A 35 -18.84 13.16 0.64
C LEU A 35 -17.47 12.93 0.00
N VAL A 36 -17.10 13.76 -0.98
CA VAL A 36 -15.80 13.68 -1.67
C VAL A 36 -14.65 13.98 -0.70
N GLU A 37 -14.80 14.99 0.17
CA GLU A 37 -13.80 15.31 1.20
C GLU A 37 -13.55 14.12 2.13
N ARG A 38 -14.62 13.49 2.65
CA ARG A 38 -14.51 12.29 3.48
C ARG A 38 -13.86 11.11 2.76
N GLN A 39 -14.15 10.93 1.47
CA GLN A 39 -13.51 9.88 0.67
C GLN A 39 -12.02 10.15 0.44
N LEU A 40 -11.65 11.42 0.25
CA LEU A 40 -10.26 11.84 0.08
C LEU A 40 -9.45 11.61 1.36
N ASP A 41 -9.98 12.02 2.51
CA ASP A 41 -9.34 11.81 3.82
C ASP A 41 -9.11 10.33 4.10
N TYR A 42 -10.11 9.48 3.80
CA TYR A 42 -9.99 8.05 3.95
C TYR A 42 -8.88 7.47 3.04
N ALA A 43 -8.87 7.84 1.77
CA ALA A 43 -7.85 7.38 0.82
C ALA A 43 -6.43 7.86 1.21
N MET A 44 -6.29 9.09 1.72
CA MET A 44 -5.02 9.61 2.23
C MET A 44 -4.55 8.87 3.48
N ALA A 45 -5.45 8.56 4.42
CA ALA A 45 -5.10 7.78 5.60
C ALA A 45 -4.67 6.35 5.23
N GLU A 46 -5.36 5.70 4.31
CA GLU A 46 -5.04 4.35 3.84
C GLU A 46 -3.68 4.31 3.11
N THR A 47 -3.43 5.25 2.20
CA THR A 47 -2.14 5.34 1.49
C THR A 47 -0.98 5.63 2.43
N MET A 48 -1.16 6.50 3.42
CA MET A 48 -0.14 6.76 4.45
C MET A 48 0.15 5.50 5.26
N ALA A 49 -0.88 4.75 5.67
CA ALA A 49 -0.71 3.50 6.39
C ALA A 49 0.02 2.43 5.55
N MET A 50 -0.24 2.36 4.24
CA MET A 50 0.49 1.48 3.32
C MET A 50 1.97 1.86 3.21
N LEU A 51 2.28 3.16 3.08
CA LEU A 51 3.66 3.66 3.03
C LEU A 51 4.43 3.34 4.30
N THR A 52 3.83 3.58 5.48
CA THR A 52 4.45 3.24 6.76
C THR A 52 4.72 1.74 6.89
N ARG A 53 3.77 0.88 6.47
CA ARG A 53 3.97 -0.59 6.48
C ARG A 53 5.10 -1.02 5.54
N ALA A 54 5.22 -0.39 4.38
CA ALA A 54 6.29 -0.69 3.42
C ALA A 54 7.67 -0.34 4.01
N ASP A 55 7.79 0.83 4.65
CA ASP A 55 9.02 1.28 5.30
C ASP A 55 9.42 0.40 6.50
N GLU A 56 8.45 0.05 7.35
CA GLU A 56 8.65 -0.90 8.45
C GLU A 56 9.10 -2.28 7.94
N SER A 57 8.52 -2.74 6.82
CA SER A 57 8.89 -4.01 6.19
C SER A 57 10.33 -3.98 5.66
N MET A 58 10.72 -2.90 4.96
CA MET A 58 12.09 -2.74 4.46
C MET A 58 13.12 -2.72 5.60
N THR A 59 12.80 -2.04 6.70
CA THR A 59 13.66 -2.02 7.90
C THR A 59 13.80 -3.41 8.53
N LYS A 60 12.71 -4.19 8.59
CA LYS A 60 12.75 -5.58 9.06
C LYS A 60 13.58 -6.47 8.15
N ILE A 61 13.48 -6.31 6.83
CA ILE A 61 14.28 -7.06 5.85
C ILE A 61 15.78 -6.77 6.02
N ASP A 62 16.18 -5.50 6.19
CA ASP A 62 17.60 -5.16 6.47
C ASP A 62 18.09 -5.79 7.78
N GLY A 63 17.26 -5.77 8.83
CA GLY A 63 17.56 -6.43 10.10
C GLY A 63 17.74 -7.94 9.97
N LEU A 64 16.82 -8.61 9.26
CA LEU A 64 16.89 -10.05 8.99
C LEU A 64 18.09 -10.41 8.12
N TRP A 65 18.39 -9.59 7.10
CA TRP A 65 19.59 -9.74 6.26
C TRP A 65 20.87 -9.66 7.10
N ARG A 66 21.04 -8.61 7.91
CA ARG A 66 22.20 -8.46 8.79
C ARG A 66 22.35 -9.63 9.76
N LYS A 67 21.24 -10.12 10.31
CA LYS A 67 21.24 -11.28 11.21
C LYS A 67 21.62 -12.56 10.47
N ALA A 68 21.05 -12.82 9.30
CA ALA A 68 21.38 -13.96 8.46
C ALA A 68 22.86 -13.95 8.05
N MET A 69 23.39 -12.79 7.64
CA MET A 69 24.82 -12.62 7.37
C MET A 69 25.66 -12.89 8.62
N ALA A 70 25.26 -12.41 9.79
CA ALA A 70 25.99 -12.66 11.03
C ALA A 70 26.02 -14.17 11.41
N GLU A 71 24.94 -14.92 11.12
CA GLU A 71 24.84 -16.35 11.40
C GLU A 71 25.54 -17.22 10.34
N LEU A 72 25.46 -16.86 9.05
CA LEU A 72 26.14 -17.58 7.96
C LEU A 72 27.66 -17.42 8.02
N PHE A 73 28.18 -16.33 8.59
CA PHE A 73 29.59 -15.97 8.52
C PHE A 73 30.26 -15.95 9.91
N HIS A 74 30.30 -17.12 10.56
CA HIS A 74 31.02 -17.35 11.82
C HIS A 74 32.55 -17.43 11.69
N GLU A 75 33.12 -17.42 10.48
CA GLU A 75 34.56 -17.60 10.25
C GLU A 75 35.38 -16.30 10.31
N THR A 76 36.55 -16.39 10.95
CA THR A 76 37.42 -15.29 11.37
C THR A 76 37.87 -14.36 10.24
N TRP A 77 37.94 -14.85 8.99
CA TRP A 77 38.44 -14.10 7.83
C TRP A 77 37.45 -13.06 7.28
N MET A 78 36.16 -13.13 7.64
CA MET A 78 35.14 -12.16 7.19
C MET A 78 34.82 -11.05 8.22
N LYS A 79 35.41 -11.08 9.41
CA LYS A 79 35.37 -9.93 10.34
C LYS A 79 35.93 -8.65 9.72
N GLU A 80 36.80 -8.82 8.72
CA GLU A 80 37.44 -7.75 7.95
C GLU A 80 36.61 -7.28 6.74
N MET A 81 35.59 -8.04 6.31
CA MET A 81 34.64 -7.63 5.28
C MET A 81 33.57 -6.70 5.87
N ARG A 82 33.97 -5.47 6.17
CA ARG A 82 33.05 -4.36 6.42
C ARG A 82 33.25 -3.28 5.35
N PRO A 83 32.17 -2.72 4.78
CA PRO A 83 30.77 -2.95 5.13
C PRO A 83 30.19 -4.24 4.52
N ILE A 84 29.24 -4.85 5.24
CA ILE A 84 28.40 -5.94 4.70
C ILE A 84 27.67 -5.38 3.47
N PRO A 85 27.73 -6.05 2.31
CA PRO A 85 27.06 -5.56 1.11
C PRO A 85 25.54 -5.47 1.37
N PRO A 86 24.89 -4.37 0.94
CA PRO A 86 23.45 -4.24 1.05
C PRO A 86 22.76 -5.30 0.16
N PRO A 87 21.47 -5.60 0.42
CA PRO A 87 20.67 -6.42 -0.48
C PRO A 87 20.71 -5.85 -1.90
N ASP A 88 20.95 -6.70 -2.89
CA ASP A 88 20.99 -6.27 -4.29
C ASP A 88 19.57 -5.94 -4.77
N ALA A 89 19.29 -4.64 -4.92
CA ALA A 89 18.01 -4.14 -5.37
C ALA A 89 17.78 -4.34 -6.88
N THR A 90 18.80 -4.77 -7.64
CA THR A 90 18.70 -5.00 -9.09
C THR A 90 18.28 -6.42 -9.45
N GLY A 91 18.06 -7.27 -8.45
CA GLY A 91 17.53 -8.62 -8.65
C GLY A 91 16.21 -8.60 -9.43
N PRO A 92 15.98 -9.55 -10.35
CA PRO A 92 14.73 -9.60 -11.10
C PRO A 92 13.57 -9.76 -10.14
N ALA A 93 12.61 -8.84 -10.18
CA ALA A 93 11.41 -8.93 -9.37
C ALA A 93 10.65 -10.22 -9.72
N ARG A 94 10.42 -11.08 -8.72
CA ARG A 94 9.62 -12.29 -8.84
C ARG A 94 8.45 -12.25 -7.86
N PRO A 95 7.36 -12.97 -8.14
CA PRO A 95 6.26 -13.13 -7.17
C PRO A 95 6.77 -13.70 -5.85
N LEU A 96 6.10 -13.37 -4.74
CA LEU A 96 6.51 -13.83 -3.40
C LEU A 96 6.55 -15.36 -3.32
N GLU A 97 5.59 -16.01 -3.98
CA GLU A 97 5.44 -17.46 -4.04
C GLU A 97 6.68 -18.13 -4.67
N PHE A 98 7.36 -17.43 -5.59
CA PHE A 98 8.61 -17.93 -6.16
C PHE A 98 9.73 -17.99 -5.11
N TYR A 99 9.88 -16.92 -4.30
CA TYR A 99 10.91 -16.87 -3.27
C TYR A 99 10.66 -17.86 -2.14
N GLU A 100 9.40 -18.03 -1.74
CA GLU A 100 9.02 -19.04 -0.74
C GLU A 100 9.37 -20.45 -1.20
N ALA A 101 9.01 -20.80 -2.44
CA ALA A 101 9.35 -22.10 -3.04
C ALA A 101 10.88 -22.33 -3.13
N GLU A 102 11.65 -21.30 -3.51
CA GLU A 102 13.11 -21.39 -3.61
C GLU A 102 13.77 -21.56 -2.23
N VAL A 103 13.29 -20.83 -1.22
CA VAL A 103 13.76 -20.96 0.16
C VAL A 103 13.48 -22.36 0.70
N GLU A 104 12.27 -22.89 0.49
CA GLU A 104 11.91 -24.25 0.89
C GLU A 104 12.80 -25.30 0.21
N ALA A 105 13.00 -25.18 -1.11
CA ALA A 105 13.84 -26.08 -1.89
C ALA A 105 15.31 -26.05 -1.41
N THR A 106 15.84 -24.86 -1.15
CA THR A 106 17.22 -24.67 -0.70
C THR A 106 17.41 -25.20 0.73
N CYS A 107 16.46 -24.95 1.63
CA CYS A 107 16.45 -25.50 2.99
C CYS A 107 16.41 -27.03 2.97
N ALA A 108 15.55 -27.63 2.15
CA ALA A 108 15.46 -29.08 2.00
C ALA A 108 16.79 -29.67 1.49
N ALA A 109 17.40 -29.05 0.48
CA ALA A 109 18.71 -29.46 -0.05
C ALA A 109 19.82 -29.36 1.01
N LEU A 110 19.82 -28.29 1.81
CA LEU A 110 20.79 -28.10 2.89
C LEU A 110 20.63 -29.17 3.98
N ILE A 111 19.40 -29.44 4.41
CA ILE A 111 19.10 -30.50 5.39
C ILE A 111 19.58 -31.86 4.89
N GLU A 112 19.31 -32.19 3.63
CA GLU A 112 19.78 -33.45 3.02
C GLU A 112 21.31 -33.50 2.90
N ALA A 113 21.98 -32.39 2.61
CA ALA A 113 23.44 -32.31 2.59
C ALA A 113 24.05 -32.51 3.99
N ILE A 114 23.45 -31.94 5.04
CA ILE A 114 23.88 -32.12 6.43
C ILE A 114 23.68 -33.57 6.88
N LYS A 115 22.54 -34.20 6.53
CA LYS A 115 22.29 -35.62 6.78
C LYS A 115 23.31 -36.52 6.09
N LYS A 116 23.62 -36.28 4.81
CA LYS A 116 24.62 -37.06 4.05
C LYS A 116 26.03 -36.95 4.61
N LYS A 117 26.38 -35.80 5.20
CA LYS A 117 27.68 -35.59 5.88
C LYS A 117 27.75 -36.17 7.31
N GLY A 118 26.65 -36.71 7.85
CA GLY A 118 26.62 -37.31 9.19
C GLY A 118 26.78 -36.33 10.35
N ILE A 119 26.57 -35.03 10.12
CA ILE A 119 26.76 -33.96 11.13
C ILE A 119 25.55 -33.86 12.07
N LEU A 120 24.35 -34.22 11.60
CA LEU A 120 23.19 -34.46 12.46
C LEU A 120 23.19 -35.93 12.87
N GLY A 121 23.66 -36.21 14.09
CA GLY A 121 23.56 -37.53 14.72
C GLY A 121 22.09 -37.96 14.90
N ARG A 122 21.87 -39.27 14.94
CA ARG A 122 20.57 -39.93 15.19
C ARG A 122 19.83 -39.35 16.39
#